data_AF-A0A9D1D0P2-F1
#
_entry.id   AF-A0A9D1D0P2-F1
#
_cell.length_a   1.000
_cell.length_b   1.000
_cell.length_c   1.000
_cell.angle_alpha   90.00
_cell.angle_beta   90.00
_cell.angle_gamma   90.00
#
_symmetry.space_group_name_H-M   'P 1'
#
loop_
_entity.id
_entity.type
_entity.pdbx_description
1 polymer ?
#
loop_
_entity_poly.entity_id
_entity_poly.type
_entity_poly.pdbx_seq_one_letter_code
_entity_poly.pdbx_strand_id
1 'polypeptide(L)'
;MKERMQKQMENKQRAVERELRDLIQKYNVLYKSQIYEYFAKDGREQFVGRALKALEKEREICINQELKLAAISEEYYSVRDYGTMQSVWALIGIMGQKKVEQHFLAAAEEYPVRIIFVGDGEIYDILYISQEEVSLVNHLFSRKRIDGCGHIVVVDDPAYIPDIQIPDAVGFCTVKEDGKIEYYRFDG
;
A
#
# COMPACT_ATOMS: atom_id res chain seq x y z
N MET A 1 8.32 38.28 3.21
CA MET A 1 8.94 36.99 2.81
C MET A 1 8.71 35.91 3.87
N LYS A 2 9.06 36.14 5.15
CA LYS A 2 8.82 35.19 6.26
C LYS A 2 7.36 34.75 6.42
N GLU A 3 6.40 35.67 6.41
CA GLU A 3 4.97 35.35 6.52
C GLU A 3 4.45 34.49 5.35
N ARG A 4 4.97 34.73 4.13
CA ARG A 4 4.60 33.93 2.95
C ARG A 4 5.12 32.49 3.07
N MET A 5 6.36 32.31 3.53
CA MET A 5 6.92 30.98 3.79
C MET A 5 6.17 30.26 4.90
N GLN A 6 5.83 30.95 5.99
CA GLN A 6 5.06 30.39 7.10
C GLN A 6 3.69 29.88 6.63
N LYS A 7 2.96 30.70 5.88
CA LYS A 7 1.67 30.32 5.31
C LYS A 7 1.79 29.13 4.35
N GLN A 8 2.87 29.07 3.57
CA GLN A 8 3.12 27.94 2.67
C GLN A 8 3.37 26.63 3.46
N MET A 9 4.13 26.69 4.56
CA MET A 9 4.38 25.53 5.42
C MET A 9 3.10 25.05 6.12
N GLU A 10 2.26 25.98 6.57
CA GLU A 10 0.96 25.65 7.16
C GLU A 10 0.01 25.00 6.15
N ASN A 11 -0.01 25.49 4.90
CA ASN A 11 -0.79 24.87 3.84
C ASN A 11 -0.31 23.45 3.52
N LYS A 12 1.02 23.23 3.47
CA LYS A 12 1.58 21.88 3.29
C LYS A 12 1.22 20.95 4.44
N GLN A 13 1.31 21.44 5.68
CA GLN A 13 0.91 20.69 6.87
C GLN A 13 -0.55 20.23 6.80
N ARG A 14 -1.47 21.14 6.46
CA ARG A 14 -2.91 20.81 6.32
C ARG A 14 -3.19 19.85 5.17
N ALA A 15 -2.43 19.95 4.08
CA ALA A 15 -2.54 19.01 2.97
C ALA A 15 -2.12 17.60 3.40
N VAL A 16 -1.01 17.47 4.13
CA VAL A 16 -0.55 16.19 4.68
C VAL A 16 -1.54 15.63 5.71
N GLU A 17 -2.11 16.45 6.59
CA GLU A 17 -3.16 16.00 7.53
C GLU A 17 -4.35 15.37 6.80
N ARG A 18 -4.88 16.05 5.78
CA ARG A 18 -6.01 15.54 4.99
C ARG A 18 -5.65 14.24 4.28
N GLU A 19 -4.53 14.23 3.56
CA GLU A 19 -4.13 13.06 2.77
C GLU A 19 -3.75 11.87 3.65
N LEU A 20 -3.15 12.10 4.82
CA LEU A 20 -2.83 11.05 5.79
C LEU A 20 -4.12 10.41 6.32
N ARG A 21 -5.11 11.23 6.67
CA ARG A 21 -6.42 10.74 7.10
C ARG A 21 -7.09 9.94 5.98
N ASP A 22 -7.12 10.46 4.75
CA ASP A 22 -7.70 9.77 3.60
C ASP A 22 -6.98 8.43 3.32
N LEU A 23 -5.66 8.38 3.50
CA LEU A 23 -4.85 7.17 3.35
C LEU A 23 -5.19 6.11 4.40
N ILE A 24 -5.27 6.50 5.68
CA ILE A 24 -5.69 5.60 6.77
C ILE A 24 -7.14 5.17 6.55
N GLN A 25 -8.01 6.07 6.10
CA GLN A 25 -9.41 5.73 5.82
C GLN A 25 -9.53 4.69 4.69
N LYS A 26 -8.67 4.78 3.67
CA LYS A 26 -8.65 3.87 2.54
C LYS A 26 -8.18 2.46 2.91
N TYR A 27 -7.15 2.35 3.76
CA TYR A 27 -6.52 1.08 4.10
C TYR A 27 -6.86 0.56 5.50
N ASN A 28 -7.70 1.29 6.23
CA ASN A 28 -8.17 1.06 7.61
C ASN A 28 -7.10 1.13 8.70
N VAL A 29 -5.94 0.51 8.48
CA VAL A 29 -4.84 0.38 9.43
C VAL A 29 -3.51 0.29 8.70
N LEU A 30 -2.52 1.06 9.13
CA LEU A 30 -1.19 1.11 8.53
C LEU A 30 -0.11 1.16 9.60
N TYR A 31 1.08 0.62 9.28
CA TYR A 31 2.26 0.93 10.07
C TYR A 31 2.61 2.41 9.95
N LYS A 32 3.06 3.01 11.04
CA LYS A 32 3.58 4.38 11.02
C LYS A 32 4.69 4.52 9.98
N SER A 33 5.58 3.53 9.87
CA SER A 33 6.66 3.51 8.86
C SER A 33 6.11 3.59 7.43
N GLN A 34 5.01 2.88 7.10
CA GLN A 34 4.37 2.99 5.78
C GLN A 34 3.89 4.41 5.49
N ILE A 35 3.30 5.07 6.48
CA ILE A 35 2.83 6.45 6.33
C ILE A 35 4.03 7.39 6.08
N TYR A 36 5.11 7.26 6.85
CA TYR A 36 6.31 8.07 6.64
C TYR A 36 6.91 7.83 5.25
N GLU A 37 7.08 6.59 4.84
CA GLU A 37 7.65 6.22 3.54
C GLU A 37 6.76 6.65 2.36
N TYR A 38 5.44 6.64 2.53
CA TYR A 38 4.49 7.15 1.54
C TYR A 38 4.71 8.65 1.29
N PHE A 39 4.77 9.47 2.35
CA PHE A 39 5.01 10.90 2.21
C PHE A 39 6.46 11.26 1.88
N ALA A 40 7.41 10.36 2.10
CA ALA A 40 8.78 10.53 1.64
C ALA A 40 8.89 10.54 0.11
N LYS A 41 7.93 9.92 -0.61
CA LYS A 41 7.93 9.88 -2.09
C LYS A 41 7.82 11.26 -2.74
N ASP A 42 7.31 12.25 -2.02
CA ASP A 42 7.26 13.63 -2.49
C ASP A 42 7.87 14.65 -1.50
N GLY A 43 8.69 14.17 -0.56
CA GLY A 43 9.46 15.02 0.36
C GLY A 43 8.62 15.76 1.41
N ARG A 44 7.52 15.12 1.87
CA ARG A 44 6.59 15.66 2.89
C ARG A 44 6.61 14.88 4.21
N GLU A 45 7.50 13.91 4.37
CA GLU A 45 7.63 13.05 5.55
C GLU A 45 7.84 13.84 6.86
N GLN A 46 8.49 15.00 6.79
CA GLN A 46 8.71 15.91 7.92
C GLN A 46 7.42 16.44 8.55
N PHE A 47 6.30 16.45 7.81
CA PHE A 47 4.99 16.90 8.31
C PHE A 47 4.18 15.77 8.98
N VAL A 48 4.52 14.50 8.71
CA VAL A 48 3.75 13.32 9.13
C VAL A 48 3.63 13.24 10.65
N GLY A 49 4.73 13.45 11.38
CA GLY A 49 4.71 13.35 12.84
C GLY A 49 3.78 14.38 13.50
N ARG A 50 3.68 15.58 12.94
CA ARG A 50 2.74 16.61 13.40
C ARG A 50 1.31 16.29 12.98
N ALA A 51 1.12 15.78 11.76
CA ALA A 51 -0.19 15.41 11.24
C ALA A 51 -0.82 14.28 12.08
N LEU A 52 -0.06 13.22 12.37
CA LEU A 52 -0.49 12.13 13.25
C LEU A 52 -0.98 12.63 14.61
N LYS A 53 -0.20 13.52 15.25
CA LYS A 53 -0.56 14.11 16.56
C LYS A 53 -1.82 14.97 16.49
N ALA A 54 -2.00 15.73 15.41
CA ALA A 54 -3.18 16.58 15.22
C ALA A 54 -4.44 15.72 15.07
N LEU A 55 -4.40 14.73 14.17
CA LEU A 55 -5.52 13.84 13.90
C LEU A 55 -5.89 12.95 15.10
N GLU A 56 -4.90 12.45 15.84
CA GLU A 56 -5.13 11.70 17.08
C GLU A 56 -5.80 12.58 18.15
N LYS A 57 -5.34 13.83 18.32
CA LYS A 57 -5.94 14.80 19.25
C LYS A 57 -7.39 15.13 18.87
N GLU A 58 -7.68 15.23 17.58
CA GLU A 58 -9.03 15.46 17.04
C GLU A 58 -9.89 14.19 17.01
N ARG A 59 -9.34 13.04 17.43
CA ARG A 59 -9.99 11.72 17.42
C ARG A 59 -10.44 11.26 16.04
N GLU A 60 -9.76 11.72 15.00
CA GLU A 60 -9.98 11.26 13.63
C GLU A 60 -9.27 9.93 13.35
N ILE A 61 -8.20 9.64 14.11
CA ILE A 61 -7.45 8.38 14.07
C ILE A 61 -7.07 7.95 15.50
N CYS A 62 -6.70 6.68 15.64
CA CYS A 62 -6.05 6.13 16.83
C CYS A 62 -4.61 5.72 16.49
N ILE A 63 -3.70 5.77 17.48
CA ILE A 63 -2.32 5.30 17.32
C ILE A 63 -1.98 4.28 18.41
N ASN A 64 -1.62 3.07 18.01
CA ASN A 64 -1.06 2.06 18.90
C ASN A 64 0.47 2.22 18.92
N GLN A 65 1.03 2.69 20.04
CA GLN A 65 2.47 2.96 20.13
C GLN A 65 3.32 1.69 20.20
N GLU A 66 2.79 0.60 20.75
CA GLU A 66 3.50 -0.67 20.88
C GLU A 66 3.65 -1.35 19.52
N LEU A 67 2.53 -1.50 18.81
CA LEU A 67 2.50 -2.10 17.47
C LEU A 67 2.94 -1.12 16.37
N LYS A 68 3.12 0.16 16.72
CA LYS A 68 3.44 1.27 15.79
C LYS A 68 2.44 1.35 14.63
N LEU A 69 1.15 1.18 14.94
CA LEU A 69 0.05 1.23 13.99
C LEU A 69 -0.74 2.54 14.14
N ALA A 70 -1.31 3.02 13.03
CA ALA A 70 -2.33 4.06 13.01
C ALA A 70 -3.57 3.52 12.28
N ALA A 71 -4.75 3.81 12.82
CA ALA A 71 -6.02 3.30 12.28
C ALA A 71 -7.15 4.31 12.48
N ILE A 72 -8.29 4.13 11.80
CA ILE A 72 -9.50 4.97 12.00
C ILE A 72 -10.07 4.79 13.41
N SER A 73 -10.05 3.56 13.92
CA SER A 73 -10.46 3.21 15.28
C SER A 73 -9.63 2.03 15.79
N GLU A 74 -9.64 1.81 17.11
CA GLU A 74 -8.86 0.72 17.73
C GLU A 74 -9.31 -0.68 17.30
N GLU A 75 -10.57 -0.83 16.86
CA GLU A 75 -11.14 -2.10 16.39
C GLU A 75 -10.39 -2.63 15.15
N TYR A 76 -9.84 -1.75 14.33
CA TYR A 76 -9.11 -2.14 13.12
C TYR A 76 -7.74 -2.75 13.39
N TYR A 77 -7.21 -2.66 14.62
CA TYR A 77 -5.93 -3.31 14.94
C TYR A 77 -6.01 -4.84 14.93
N SER A 78 -7.15 -5.40 15.31
CA SER A 78 -7.36 -6.85 15.40
C SER A 78 -7.77 -7.49 14.07
N VAL A 79 -8.38 -6.70 13.17
CA VAL A 79 -8.82 -7.15 11.84
C VAL A 79 -7.87 -6.70 10.71
N ARG A 80 -6.64 -6.29 11.05
CA ARG A 80 -5.63 -5.91 10.06
C ARG A 80 -5.35 -7.08 9.11
N ASP A 81 -5.39 -6.81 7.81
CA ASP A 81 -5.11 -7.80 6.78
C ASP A 81 -3.63 -7.73 6.40
N TYR A 82 -2.88 -8.79 6.72
CA TYR A 82 -1.44 -8.84 6.47
C TYR A 82 -1.11 -8.65 4.98
N GLY A 83 -1.84 -9.32 4.09
CA GLY A 83 -1.63 -9.22 2.65
C GLY A 83 -1.82 -7.81 2.10
N THR A 84 -2.84 -7.09 2.58
CA THR A 84 -3.05 -5.67 2.24
C THR A 84 -1.90 -4.82 2.76
N MET A 85 -1.43 -5.04 3.99
CA MET A 85 -0.28 -4.29 4.53
C MET A 85 0.99 -4.55 3.71
N GLN A 86 1.26 -5.79 3.28
CA GLN A 86 2.38 -6.08 2.38
C GLN A 86 2.19 -5.43 1.00
N SER A 87 0.97 -5.41 0.49
CA SER A 87 0.64 -4.76 -0.78
C SER A 87 0.83 -3.24 -0.73
N VAL A 88 0.57 -2.59 0.40
CA VAL A 88 0.86 -1.15 0.58
C VAL A 88 2.37 -0.88 0.52
N TRP A 89 3.21 -1.77 1.05
CA TRP A 89 4.66 -1.65 0.87
C TRP A 89 5.05 -1.75 -0.61
N ALA A 90 4.52 -2.74 -1.34
CA ALA A 90 4.75 -2.85 -2.77
C ALA A 90 4.34 -1.57 -3.53
N LEU A 91 3.15 -1.01 -3.22
CA LEU A 91 2.68 0.27 -3.77
C LEU A 91 3.67 1.40 -3.52
N ILE A 92 4.13 1.57 -2.27
CA ILE A 92 5.13 2.59 -1.90
C ILE A 92 6.43 2.39 -2.68
N GLY A 93 6.86 1.14 -2.88
CA GLY A 93 8.01 0.81 -3.73
C GLY A 93 7.83 1.27 -5.17
N ILE A 94 6.67 0.97 -5.76
CA ILE A 94 6.31 1.34 -7.14
C ILE A 94 6.25 2.86 -7.29
N MET A 95 5.70 3.58 -6.32
CA MET A 95 5.68 5.06 -6.31
C MET A 95 7.10 5.67 -6.38
N GLY A 96 8.13 4.94 -5.96
CA GLY A 96 9.53 5.36 -6.11
C GLY A 96 10.12 5.11 -7.50
N GLN A 97 9.46 4.32 -8.34
CA GLN A 97 9.93 3.93 -9.67
C GLN A 97 9.13 4.58 -10.80
N LYS A 98 7.81 4.75 -10.60
CA LYS A 98 6.90 5.41 -11.55
C LYS A 98 5.87 6.26 -10.85
N LYS A 99 5.26 7.18 -11.60
CA LYS A 99 4.18 8.01 -11.08
C LYS A 99 2.92 7.16 -10.90
N VAL A 100 2.40 7.13 -9.67
CA VAL A 100 1.08 6.58 -9.37
C VAL A 100 0.11 7.75 -9.27
N GLU A 101 -0.92 7.74 -10.11
CA GLU A 101 -1.91 8.81 -10.22
C GLU A 101 -3.06 8.62 -9.24
N GLN A 102 -3.53 7.39 -9.11
CA GLN A 102 -4.61 7.00 -8.21
C GLN A 102 -4.38 5.57 -7.72
N HIS A 103 -4.87 5.27 -6.52
CA HIS A 103 -4.85 3.93 -5.93
C HIS A 103 -6.10 3.70 -5.08
N PHE A 104 -6.53 2.44 -5.01
CA PHE A 104 -7.76 2.00 -4.37
C PHE A 104 -7.50 0.68 -3.65
N LEU A 105 -8.15 0.50 -2.49
CA LEU A 105 -8.30 -0.82 -1.90
C LEU A 105 -9.30 -1.60 -2.78
N ALA A 106 -8.94 -2.83 -3.16
CA ALA A 106 -9.82 -3.69 -3.95
C ALA A 106 -11.01 -4.18 -3.12
N ALA A 107 -12.13 -4.46 -3.79
CA ALA A 107 -13.30 -5.04 -3.14
C ALA A 107 -13.03 -6.49 -2.72
N ALA A 108 -13.72 -6.99 -1.69
CA ALA A 108 -13.50 -8.35 -1.18
C ALA A 108 -13.76 -9.43 -2.25
N GLU A 109 -14.65 -9.15 -3.19
CA GLU A 109 -15.01 -10.01 -4.32
C GLU A 109 -13.92 -10.07 -5.42
N GLU A 110 -12.93 -9.17 -5.36
CA GLU A 110 -11.78 -9.13 -6.28
C GLU A 110 -10.60 -9.97 -5.78
N TYR A 111 -10.79 -10.77 -4.73
CA TYR A 111 -9.77 -11.68 -4.21
C TYR A 111 -9.09 -12.50 -5.35
N PRO A 112 -7.74 -12.57 -5.38
CA PRO A 112 -6.79 -12.17 -4.33
C PRO A 112 -6.21 -10.75 -4.48
N VAL A 113 -6.79 -9.90 -5.34
CA VAL A 113 -6.34 -8.51 -5.51
C VAL A 113 -6.52 -7.73 -4.21
N ARG A 114 -5.51 -6.95 -3.82
CA ARG A 114 -5.53 -6.10 -2.63
C ARG A 114 -5.60 -4.61 -2.97
N ILE A 115 -4.84 -4.19 -3.98
CA ILE A 115 -4.76 -2.78 -4.39
C ILE A 115 -4.87 -2.70 -5.90
N ILE A 116 -5.67 -1.74 -6.38
CA ILE A 116 -5.72 -1.36 -7.79
C ILE A 116 -5.14 0.05 -7.90
N PHE A 117 -4.28 0.31 -8.87
CA PHE A 117 -3.72 1.64 -9.09
C PHE A 117 -3.56 1.98 -10.57
N VAL A 118 -3.55 3.28 -10.87
CA VAL A 118 -3.31 3.82 -12.20
C VAL A 118 -1.94 4.48 -12.21
N GLY A 119 -1.10 4.12 -13.17
CA GLY A 119 0.22 4.72 -13.34
C GLY A 119 0.63 4.77 -14.81
N ASP A 120 1.03 5.95 -15.29
CA ASP A 120 1.33 6.23 -16.70
C ASP A 120 0.17 5.92 -17.66
N GLY A 121 -1.07 6.11 -17.20
CA GLY A 121 -2.29 5.87 -18.00
C GLY A 121 -2.71 4.41 -18.11
N GLU A 122 -2.00 3.49 -17.46
CA GLU A 122 -2.31 2.05 -17.42
C GLU A 122 -2.83 1.64 -16.04
N ILE A 123 -3.65 0.59 -16.02
CA ILE A 123 -4.20 0.00 -14.80
C ILE A 123 -3.30 -1.17 -14.38
N TYR A 124 -2.99 -1.19 -13.10
CA TYR A 124 -2.25 -2.25 -12.45
C TYR A 124 -2.99 -2.68 -11.20
N ASP A 125 -2.72 -3.91 -10.78
CA ASP A 125 -3.14 -4.39 -9.48
C ASP A 125 -1.98 -5.03 -8.72
N ILE A 126 -2.16 -5.10 -7.41
CA ILE A 126 -1.23 -5.72 -6.48
C ILE A 126 -1.98 -6.84 -5.79
N LEU A 127 -1.51 -8.07 -6.00
CA LEU A 127 -2.00 -9.27 -5.35
C LEU A 127 -1.07 -9.62 -4.20
N TYR A 128 -1.63 -10.25 -3.18
CA TYR A 128 -0.83 -10.97 -2.18
C TYR A 128 -1.26 -12.43 -2.19
N ILE A 129 -0.28 -13.33 -2.27
CA ILE A 129 -0.49 -14.77 -2.37
C ILE A 129 0.46 -15.47 -1.41
N SER A 130 -0.09 -16.09 -0.36
CA SER A 130 0.70 -16.98 0.50
C SER A 130 0.93 -18.32 -0.19
N GLN A 131 1.91 -19.10 0.29
CA GLN A 131 2.23 -20.41 -0.29
C GLN A 131 1.02 -21.35 -0.30
N GLU A 132 0.18 -21.28 0.74
CA GLU A 132 -1.01 -22.12 0.89
C GLU A 132 -2.13 -21.74 -0.10
N GLU A 133 -2.15 -20.48 -0.55
CA GLU A 133 -3.18 -19.95 -1.46
C GLU A 133 -2.88 -20.21 -2.94
N VAL A 134 -1.64 -20.58 -3.30
CA VAL A 134 -1.19 -20.74 -4.70
C VAL A 134 -2.15 -21.59 -5.54
N SER A 135 -2.56 -22.76 -5.03
CA SER A 135 -3.46 -23.65 -5.77
C SER A 135 -4.85 -23.03 -6.01
N LEU A 136 -5.37 -22.29 -5.03
CA LEU A 136 -6.66 -21.60 -5.14
C LEU A 136 -6.57 -20.45 -6.16
N VAL A 137 -5.53 -19.63 -6.06
CA VAL A 137 -5.35 -18.47 -6.93
C VAL A 137 -5.16 -18.91 -8.39
N ASN A 138 -4.33 -19.91 -8.65
CA ASN A 138 -4.16 -20.46 -10.00
C ASN A 138 -5.50 -20.93 -10.58
N HIS A 139 -6.32 -21.59 -9.77
CA HIS A 139 -7.65 -22.03 -10.20
C HIS A 139 -8.59 -20.85 -10.51
N LEU A 140 -8.54 -19.77 -9.73
CA LEU A 140 -9.32 -18.54 -10.01
C LEU A 140 -8.91 -17.92 -11.35
N PHE A 141 -7.61 -17.73 -11.58
CA PHE A 141 -7.09 -17.12 -12.82
C PHE A 141 -7.25 -18.04 -14.05
N SER A 142 -7.33 -19.36 -13.85
CA SER A 142 -7.68 -20.29 -14.95
C SER A 142 -9.10 -20.08 -15.49
N ARG A 143 -10.01 -19.55 -14.66
CA ARG A 143 -11.44 -19.36 -14.97
C ARG A 143 -11.76 -17.95 -15.46
N LYS A 144 -11.01 -16.96 -15.00
CA LYS A 144 -11.23 -15.54 -15.29
C LYS A 144 -9.89 -14.88 -15.54
N ARG A 145 -9.68 -14.41 -16.78
CA ARG A 145 -8.63 -13.44 -17.06
C ARG A 145 -9.14 -12.04 -16.77
N ILE A 146 -8.29 -11.22 -16.19
CA ILE A 146 -8.53 -9.79 -16.03
C ILE A 146 -7.72 -9.11 -17.12
N ASP A 147 -8.32 -9.00 -18.31
CA ASP A 147 -7.63 -8.42 -19.46
C ASP A 147 -7.34 -6.92 -19.22
N GLY A 148 -6.17 -6.45 -19.68
CA GLY A 148 -5.80 -5.03 -19.66
C GLY A 148 -5.31 -4.49 -18.30
N CYS A 149 -4.95 -5.37 -17.37
CA CYS A 149 -4.36 -5.03 -16.08
C CYS A 149 -2.97 -5.68 -15.94
N GLY A 150 -1.96 -4.92 -15.49
CA GLY A 150 -0.65 -5.51 -15.16
C GLY A 150 -0.63 -6.02 -13.71
N HIS A 151 -0.36 -7.31 -13.51
CA HIS A 151 -0.39 -7.93 -12.18
C HIS A 151 0.97 -7.89 -11.48
N ILE A 152 1.03 -7.24 -10.32
CA ILE A 152 2.21 -7.25 -9.44
C ILE A 152 1.91 -8.17 -8.25
N VAL A 153 2.72 -9.22 -8.09
CA VAL A 153 2.41 -10.28 -7.13
C VAL A 153 3.37 -10.22 -5.94
N VAL A 154 2.81 -9.96 -4.76
CA VAL A 154 3.53 -10.04 -3.49
C VAL A 154 3.44 -11.47 -2.95
N VAL A 155 4.58 -12.04 -2.60
CA VAL A 155 4.71 -13.39 -2.02
C VAL A 155 5.54 -13.33 -0.73
N ASP A 156 5.35 -14.31 0.15
CA ASP A 156 6.12 -14.43 1.39
C ASP A 156 7.53 -14.98 1.12
N ASP A 157 7.63 -15.99 0.25
CA ASP A 157 8.87 -16.68 -0.09
C ASP A 157 9.00 -16.77 -1.62
N PRO A 158 10.12 -16.32 -2.21
CA PRO A 158 10.32 -16.43 -3.65
C PRO A 158 10.41 -17.88 -4.16
N ALA A 159 10.64 -18.87 -3.30
CA ALA A 159 10.82 -20.26 -3.68
C ALA A 159 9.61 -20.87 -4.39
N TYR A 160 8.39 -20.38 -4.13
CA TYR A 160 7.16 -20.86 -4.75
C TYR A 160 6.65 -19.99 -5.92
N ILE A 161 7.39 -18.93 -6.31
CA ILE A 161 7.04 -18.15 -7.50
C ILE A 161 6.87 -19.03 -8.76
N PRO A 162 7.72 -20.05 -9.03
CA PRO A 162 7.56 -20.90 -10.21
C PRO A 162 6.22 -21.65 -10.30
N ASP A 163 5.52 -21.81 -9.17
CA ASP A 163 4.24 -22.51 -9.11
C ASP A 163 3.04 -21.57 -9.34
N ILE A 164 3.24 -20.25 -9.39
CA ILE A 164 2.18 -19.26 -9.59
C ILE A 164 1.87 -19.11 -11.08
N GLN A 165 0.61 -19.30 -11.44
CA GLN A 165 0.10 -19.29 -12.81
C GLN A 165 -0.90 -18.13 -12.99
N ILE A 166 -0.38 -16.92 -12.93
CA ILE A 166 -1.14 -15.70 -13.19
C ILE A 166 -0.74 -15.18 -14.57
N PRO A 167 -1.63 -15.23 -15.57
CA PRO A 167 -1.40 -14.60 -16.87
C PRO A 167 -1.07 -13.12 -16.67
N ASP A 168 -0.21 -12.55 -17.51
CA ASP A 168 0.06 -11.10 -17.54
C ASP A 168 0.66 -10.53 -16.22
N ALA A 169 1.26 -11.40 -15.39
CA ALA A 169 2.11 -10.98 -14.28
C ALA A 169 3.32 -10.18 -14.79
N VAL A 170 3.41 -8.92 -14.37
CA VAL A 170 4.49 -8.00 -14.78
C VAL A 170 5.67 -8.03 -13.82
N GLY A 171 5.50 -8.61 -12.64
CA GLY A 171 6.59 -8.82 -11.68
C GLY A 171 6.13 -9.42 -10.36
N PHE A 172 7.09 -10.00 -9.65
CA PHE A 172 6.91 -10.54 -8.31
C PHE A 172 7.77 -9.78 -7.32
N CYS A 173 7.35 -9.72 -6.07
CA CYS A 173 8.20 -9.22 -5.01
C CYS A 173 7.93 -9.87 -3.65
N THR A 174 8.94 -9.79 -2.78
CA THR A 174 8.80 -10.06 -1.36
C THR A 174 9.01 -8.77 -0.59
N VAL A 175 8.40 -8.69 0.58
CA VAL A 175 8.50 -7.53 1.48
C VAL A 175 9.06 -8.01 2.82
N LYS A 176 10.16 -7.41 3.24
CA LYS A 176 10.84 -7.72 4.51
C LYS A 176 10.19 -6.99 5.68
N GLU A 177 10.51 -7.42 6.90
CA GLU A 177 9.96 -6.82 8.14
C GLU A 177 10.21 -5.31 8.26
N ASP A 178 11.30 -4.80 7.67
CA ASP A 178 11.65 -3.38 7.64
C ASP A 178 10.98 -2.59 6.50
N GLY A 179 10.16 -3.25 5.68
CA GLY A 179 9.51 -2.67 4.50
C GLY A 179 10.40 -2.70 3.25
N LYS A 180 11.60 -3.29 3.30
CA LYS A 180 12.45 -3.45 2.12
C LYS A 180 11.81 -4.43 1.13
N ILE A 181 11.79 -4.05 -0.14
CA ILE A 181 11.20 -4.84 -1.22
C ILE A 181 12.31 -5.49 -2.03
N GLU A 182 12.16 -6.79 -2.32
CA GLU A 182 13.01 -7.51 -3.25
C GLU A 182 12.18 -7.92 -4.45
N TYR A 183 12.59 -7.49 -5.65
CA TYR A 183 11.86 -7.71 -6.89
C TYR A 183 12.44 -8.89 -7.65
N TYR A 184 11.54 -9.71 -8.22
CA TYR A 184 11.86 -10.85 -9.04
C TYR A 184 11.16 -10.67 -10.39
N ARG A 185 11.94 -10.77 -11.46
CA ARG A 185 11.38 -10.80 -12.82
C ARG A 185 11.05 -12.23 -13.17
N PHE A 186 9.87 -12.42 -13.73
CA PHE A 186 9.53 -13.65 -14.39
C PHE A 186 10.14 -13.59 -15.79
N ASP A 187 11.23 -14.32 -16.00
CA ASP A 187 11.71 -14.60 -17.35
C ASP A 187 10.80 -15.71 -17.92
N GLY A 188 9.62 -15.30 -18.38
CA GLY A 188 8.65 -16.16 -19.06
C GLY A 188 8.98 -16.39 -20.51
#